data_AF-A0A0W0VV32-F1
#
_entry.id   AF-A0A0W0VV32-F1
#
_cell.length_a   1.000
_cell.length_b   1.000
_cell.length_c   1.000
_cell.angle_alpha   90.00
_cell.angle_beta   90.00
_cell.angle_gamma   90.00
#
_symmetry.space_group_name_H-M   'P 1'
#
loop_
_entity.id
_entity.type
_entity.pdbx_description
1 polymer ?
#
loop_
_entity_poly.entity_id
_entity_poly.type
_entity_poly.pdbx_seq_one_letter_code
_entity_poly.pdbx_strand_id
1 'polypeptide(L)'
;MKANLELTLITREVHYCFVRKVKDKRYLIPAIQHRINRLMNTSQQNNEQATLLLKEFKGKITELTDHFIAETTRFKELLQQKALFHNKPIHFIGQFRKKMILENELSPLLAYFLECYDRLVAILKLLHLAGCFNSEKDFKHTLNNYHKMANHLFCFLLFTPAISQ
;
A
#
# COMPACT_ATOMS: atom_id res chain seq x y z
N MET A 1 -14.01 -0.68 -19.53
CA MET A 1 -14.44 0.49 -18.74
C MET A 1 -13.24 1.07 -18.02
N LYS A 2 -13.12 2.39 -17.89
CA LYS A 2 -12.09 3.06 -17.08
C LYS A 2 -12.77 4.00 -16.09
N ALA A 3 -12.28 4.06 -14.86
CA ALA A 3 -12.78 5.00 -13.86
C ALA A 3 -11.62 5.71 -13.17
N ASN A 4 -11.82 6.95 -12.75
CA ASN A 4 -10.88 7.63 -11.88
C ASN A 4 -11.32 7.43 -10.43
N LEU A 5 -10.42 6.89 -9.61
CA LEU A 5 -10.57 6.84 -8.17
C LEU A 5 -9.74 7.95 -7.54
N GLU A 6 -10.36 8.76 -6.69
CA GLU A 6 -9.66 9.72 -5.85
C GLU A 6 -9.40 9.11 -4.48
N LEU A 7 -8.12 8.95 -4.15
CA LEU A 7 -7.63 8.49 -2.86
C LEU A 7 -7.32 9.69 -1.98
N THR A 8 -7.92 9.71 -0.79
CA THR A 8 -7.68 10.72 0.23
C THR A 8 -6.71 10.16 1.27
N LEU A 9 -5.44 10.52 1.16
CA LEU A 9 -4.35 10.02 1.99
C LEU A 9 -4.09 10.97 3.17
N ILE A 10 -3.75 10.39 4.32
CA ILE A 10 -3.48 11.02 5.61
C ILE A 10 -1.99 11.36 5.71
N THR A 11 -1.11 10.49 5.21
CA THR A 11 0.33 10.53 5.50
C THR A 11 1.17 10.95 4.30
N ARG A 12 2.26 11.67 4.59
CA ARG A 12 3.22 12.11 3.56
C ARG A 12 4.00 10.92 2.97
N GLU A 13 4.23 9.88 3.76
CA GLU A 13 4.96 8.68 3.41
C GLU A 13 4.27 7.93 2.27
N VAL A 14 2.96 7.71 2.40
CA VAL A 14 2.20 7.04 1.34
C VAL A 14 1.91 7.98 0.17
N HIS A 15 1.69 9.28 0.44
CA HIS A 15 1.70 10.29 -0.63
C HIS A 15 2.96 10.21 -1.49
N TYR A 16 4.13 9.98 -0.88
CA TYR A 16 5.40 9.91 -1.59
C TYR A 16 5.43 8.77 -2.61
N CYS A 17 4.70 7.68 -2.41
CA CYS A 17 4.55 6.62 -3.40
C CYS A 17 3.98 7.11 -4.74
N PHE A 18 3.17 8.18 -4.75
CA PHE A 18 2.61 8.75 -5.97
C PHE A 18 3.52 9.73 -6.70
N VAL A 19 4.49 10.33 -5.99
CA VAL A 19 5.38 11.36 -6.55
C VAL A 19 6.82 10.90 -6.70
N ARG A 20 7.17 9.76 -6.11
CA ARG A 20 8.45 9.07 -6.31
C ARG A 20 8.56 8.61 -7.76
N LYS A 21 9.69 8.94 -8.38
CA LYS A 21 10.07 8.43 -9.71
C LYS A 21 10.86 7.13 -9.58
N VAL A 22 10.63 6.22 -10.53
CA VAL A 22 11.53 5.09 -10.79
C VAL A 22 12.56 5.48 -11.86
N LYS A 23 13.57 4.62 -12.12
CA LYS A 23 14.72 4.94 -13.00
C LYS A 23 14.30 5.54 -14.36
N ASP A 24 13.18 5.09 -14.93
CA ASP A 24 12.66 5.56 -16.22
C ASP A 24 11.88 6.90 -16.15
N LYS A 25 12.09 7.71 -15.10
CA LYS A 25 11.38 8.98 -14.82
C LYS A 25 9.86 8.90 -14.67
N ARG A 26 9.26 7.71 -14.82
CA ARG A 26 7.84 7.44 -14.53
C ARG A 26 7.59 7.46 -13.03
N TYR A 27 6.41 7.91 -12.62
CA TYR A 27 5.98 7.77 -11.22
C TYR A 27 5.72 6.29 -10.89
N LEU A 28 6.02 5.90 -9.66
CA LEU A 28 5.95 4.53 -9.18
C LEU A 28 4.59 3.87 -9.44
N ILE A 29 3.50 4.49 -9.00
CA ILE A 29 2.15 3.91 -9.16
C ILE A 29 1.77 3.76 -10.65
N PRO A 30 1.87 4.79 -11.51
CA PRO A 30 1.67 4.61 -12.94
C PRO A 30 2.55 3.54 -13.60
N ALA A 31 3.81 3.39 -13.15
CA ALA A 31 4.70 2.35 -13.68
C ALA A 31 4.21 0.94 -13.32
N ILE A 32 3.74 0.72 -12.08
CA ILE A 32 3.12 -0.55 -11.65
C ILE A 32 1.87 -0.83 -12.47
N GLN A 33 0.97 0.16 -12.61
CA GLN A 33 -0.28 -0.02 -13.36
C GLN A 33 -0.01 -0.36 -14.82
N HIS A 34 0.93 0.34 -15.47
CA HIS A 34 1.33 0.04 -16.84
C HIS A 34 1.85 -1.40 -16.98
N ARG A 35 2.64 -1.86 -16.00
CA ARG A 35 3.16 -3.23 -16.02
C ARG A 35 2.07 -4.28 -15.88
N ILE A 36 1.15 -4.08 -14.94
CA ILE A 36 -0.03 -4.94 -14.77
C ILE A 36 -0.83 -4.99 -16.08
N ASN A 37 -1.11 -3.84 -16.69
CA ASN A 37 -1.82 -3.78 -17.97
C ASN A 37 -1.11 -4.56 -19.08
N ARG A 38 0.22 -4.47 -19.18
CA ARG A 38 0.98 -5.27 -20.14
C ARG A 38 0.82 -6.77 -19.89
N LEU A 39 0.92 -7.21 -18.64
CA LEU A 39 0.73 -8.62 -18.27
C LEU A 39 -0.68 -9.11 -18.57
N MET A 40 -1.72 -8.30 -18.28
CA MET A 40 -3.10 -8.63 -18.62
C MET A 40 -3.28 -8.84 -20.13
N ASN A 41 -2.73 -7.95 -20.96
CA ASN A 41 -2.81 -8.08 -22.41
C ASN A 41 -2.07 -9.34 -22.90
N THR A 42 -0.91 -9.66 -22.33
CA THR A 42 -0.15 -10.88 -22.67
C THR A 42 -0.87 -12.15 -22.20
N SER A 43 -1.50 -12.14 -21.03
CA SER A 43 -2.33 -13.24 -20.53
C SER A 43 -3.53 -13.51 -21.45
N GLN A 44 -4.17 -12.47 -21.99
CA GLN A 44 -5.25 -12.59 -22.99
C GLN A 44 -4.80 -13.21 -24.32
N GLN A 45 -3.49 -13.20 -24.61
CA GLN A 45 -2.89 -13.88 -25.75
C GLN A 45 -2.52 -15.35 -25.41
N ASN A 46 -3.18 -15.94 -24.40
CA ASN A 46 -2.98 -17.29 -23.89
C ASN A 46 -1.57 -17.57 -23.34
N ASN A 47 -0.87 -16.54 -22.86
CA ASN A 47 0.40 -16.74 -22.16
C ASN A 47 0.13 -17.19 -20.71
N GLU A 48 0.37 -18.47 -20.44
CA GLU A 48 0.15 -19.08 -19.12
C GLU A 48 1.00 -18.43 -18.02
N GLN A 49 2.24 -18.04 -18.33
CA GLN A 49 3.16 -17.44 -17.36
C GLN A 49 2.69 -16.05 -16.94
N ALA A 50 2.19 -15.23 -17.87
CA ALA A 50 1.60 -13.95 -17.55
C ALA A 50 0.36 -14.12 -16.65
N THR A 51 -0.44 -15.16 -16.90
CA THR A 51 -1.62 -15.50 -16.08
C THR A 51 -1.21 -15.92 -14.66
N LEU A 52 -0.20 -16.79 -14.52
CA LEU A 52 0.34 -17.19 -13.21
C LEU A 52 0.91 -16.00 -12.44
N LEU A 53 1.68 -15.13 -13.11
CA LEU A 53 2.27 -13.95 -12.49
C LEU A 53 1.19 -12.96 -12.02
N LEU A 54 0.11 -12.78 -12.77
CA LEU A 54 -1.03 -11.95 -12.35
C LEU A 54 -1.72 -12.52 -11.12
N LYS A 55 -1.88 -13.84 -11.03
CA LYS A 55 -2.41 -14.53 -9.85
C LYS A 55 -1.49 -14.35 -8.64
N GLU A 56 -0.18 -14.43 -8.82
CA GLU A 56 0.80 -14.15 -7.77
C GLU A 56 0.75 -12.69 -7.30
N PHE A 57 0.63 -11.74 -8.23
CA PHE A 57 0.48 -10.32 -7.93
C PHE A 57 -0.76 -10.09 -7.05
N LYS A 58 -1.90 -10.68 -7.44
CA LYS A 58 -3.13 -10.64 -6.66
C LYS A 58 -2.91 -11.19 -5.25
N GLY A 59 -2.33 -12.38 -5.15
CA GLY A 59 -2.04 -13.03 -3.86
C GLY A 59 -1.17 -12.17 -2.95
N LYS A 60 -0.06 -11.62 -3.47
CA LYS A 60 0.87 -10.80 -2.69
C LYS A 60 0.31 -9.45 -2.27
N ILE A 61 -0.52 -8.82 -3.10
CA ILE A 61 -1.22 -7.59 -2.72
C ILE A 61 -2.22 -7.89 -1.60
N THR A 62 -3.04 -8.93 -1.74
CA THR A 62 -4.04 -9.31 -0.73
C THR A 62 -3.37 -9.70 0.60
N GLU A 63 -2.38 -10.59 0.57
CA GLU A 63 -1.65 -11.05 1.76
C GLU A 63 -1.09 -9.88 2.58
N LEU A 64 -0.42 -8.92 1.92
CA LEU A 64 0.15 -7.77 2.63
C LEU A 64 -0.92 -6.78 3.09
N THR A 65 -2.02 -6.65 2.34
CA THR A 65 -3.16 -5.81 2.72
C THR A 65 -3.80 -6.33 4.01
N ASP A 66 -4.08 -7.64 4.07
CA ASP A 66 -4.68 -8.29 5.24
C ASP A 66 -3.77 -8.17 6.46
N HIS A 67 -2.46 -8.33 6.28
CA HIS A 67 -1.47 -8.10 7.34
C HIS A 67 -1.52 -6.66 7.86
N PHE A 68 -1.56 -5.65 6.97
CA PHE A 68 -1.64 -4.25 7.37
C PHE A 68 -2.96 -3.89 8.07
N ILE A 69 -4.07 -4.51 7.66
CA ILE A 69 -5.37 -4.37 8.33
C ILE A 69 -5.29 -4.95 9.74
N ALA A 70 -4.79 -6.17 9.90
CA ALA A 70 -4.65 -6.83 11.20
C ALA A 70 -3.78 -6.01 12.16
N GLU A 71 -2.63 -5.52 11.69
CA GLU A 71 -1.75 -4.65 12.48
C GLU A 71 -2.40 -3.33 12.83
N THR A 72 -3.14 -2.71 11.90
CA THR A 72 -3.89 -1.48 12.19
C THR A 72 -4.94 -1.71 13.28
N THR A 73 -5.66 -2.83 13.24
CA THR A 73 -6.64 -3.20 14.27
C THR A 73 -5.96 -3.40 15.63
N ARG A 74 -4.88 -4.18 15.68
CA ARG A 74 -4.08 -4.39 16.89
C ARG A 74 -3.57 -3.07 17.48
N PHE A 75 -3.10 -2.15 16.64
CA PHE A 75 -2.63 -0.84 17.08
C PHE A 75 -3.76 0.08 17.59
N LYS A 76 -4.96 -0.01 17.00
CA LYS A 76 -6.14 0.68 17.54
C LYS A 76 -6.50 0.15 18.92
N GLU A 77 -6.46 -1.16 19.14
CA GLU A 77 -6.71 -1.76 20.45
C GLU A 77 -5.72 -1.27 21.51
N LEU A 78 -4.43 -1.18 21.17
CA LEU A 78 -3.42 -0.60 22.06
C LEU A 78 -3.70 0.87 22.41
N LEU A 79 -4.18 1.67 21.45
CA LEU A 79 -4.58 3.05 21.74
C LEU A 79 -5.79 3.10 22.68
N GLN A 80 -6.77 2.21 22.53
CA GLN A 80 -7.97 2.18 23.38
C GLN A 80 -7.66 1.86 24.85
N GLN A 81 -6.49 1.28 25.15
CA GLN A 81 -6.00 1.07 26.52
C GLN A 81 -5.47 2.37 27.17
N LYS A 82 -5.20 3.42 26.38
CA LYS A 82 -4.77 4.72 26.90
C LYS A 82 -5.98 5.55 27.30
N ALA A 83 -5.96 6.06 28.54
CA ALA A 83 -7.07 6.85 29.12
C ALA A 83 -7.56 8.00 28.21
N LEU A 84 -6.65 8.66 27.49
CA LEU A 84 -7.01 9.74 26.56
C LEU A 84 -7.93 9.30 25.42
N PHE A 85 -7.77 8.07 24.94
CA PHE A 85 -8.40 7.53 23.73
C PHE A 85 -9.51 6.50 24.03
N HIS A 86 -9.64 6.06 25.29
CA HIS A 86 -10.60 5.05 25.70
C HIS A 86 -12.04 5.41 25.30
N ASN A 87 -12.70 4.51 24.56
CA ASN A 87 -14.04 4.66 24.00
C ASN A 87 -14.26 5.90 23.12
N LYS A 88 -13.17 6.52 22.65
CA LYS A 88 -13.25 7.65 21.72
C LYS A 88 -12.97 7.18 20.30
N PRO A 89 -13.81 7.55 19.32
CA PRO A 89 -13.52 7.31 17.94
C PRO A 89 -12.33 8.17 17.49
N ILE A 90 -11.43 7.59 16.71
CA ILE A 90 -10.29 8.30 16.12
C ILE A 90 -10.62 8.53 14.64
N HIS A 91 -10.77 9.80 14.27
CA HIS A 91 -10.99 10.21 12.89
C HIS A 91 -9.71 10.84 12.34
N PHE A 92 -9.09 10.17 11.37
CA PHE A 92 -7.96 10.74 10.66
C PHE A 92 -8.42 11.76 9.62
N ILE A 93 -7.71 12.87 9.53
CA ILE A 93 -7.98 13.92 8.55
C ILE A 93 -7.09 13.67 7.32
N GLY A 94 -7.73 13.53 6.16
CA GLY A 94 -7.05 13.43 4.87
C GLY A 94 -6.34 14.73 4.50
N GLN A 95 -5.08 14.62 4.08
CA GLN A 95 -4.23 15.76 3.74
C GLN A 95 -3.86 15.81 2.26
N PHE A 96 -3.84 14.67 1.58
CA PHE A 96 -3.40 14.57 0.19
C PHE A 96 -4.43 13.88 -0.68
N ARG A 97 -4.79 14.50 -1.80
CA ARG A 97 -5.67 13.89 -2.80
C ARG A 97 -4.86 13.37 -3.96
N LYS A 98 -5.00 12.08 -4.26
CA LYS A 98 -4.29 11.40 -5.36
C LYS A 98 -5.28 10.68 -6.25
N LYS A 99 -5.09 10.80 -7.56
CA LYS A 99 -5.93 10.12 -8.54
C LYS A 99 -5.22 8.85 -9.00
N MET A 100 -5.99 7.78 -9.11
CA MET A 100 -5.55 6.52 -9.68
C MET A 100 -6.60 6.04 -10.68
N ILE A 101 -6.16 5.54 -11.83
CA ILE A 101 -7.06 5.04 -12.86
C ILE A 101 -7.37 3.57 -12.57
N LEU A 102 -8.65 3.20 -12.52
CA LEU A 102 -9.10 1.82 -12.40
C LEU A 102 -9.37 1.26 -13.81
N GLU A 103 -8.51 0.34 -14.24
CA GLU A 103 -8.50 -0.20 -15.60
C GLU A 103 -8.56 -1.74 -15.66
N ASN A 104 -8.24 -2.41 -14.56
CA ASN A 104 -8.17 -3.87 -14.45
C ASN A 104 -8.52 -4.33 -13.02
N GLU A 105 -8.68 -5.63 -12.81
CA GLU A 105 -9.07 -6.20 -11.50
C GLU A 105 -8.05 -5.96 -10.37
N LEU A 106 -6.77 -5.76 -10.70
CA LEU A 106 -5.71 -5.48 -9.74
C LEU A 106 -5.64 -4.00 -9.34
N SER A 107 -6.24 -3.10 -10.13
CA SER A 107 -6.22 -1.67 -9.85
C SER A 107 -6.99 -1.33 -8.56
N PRO A 108 -8.22 -1.82 -8.33
CA PRO A 108 -8.90 -1.63 -7.05
C PRO A 108 -8.12 -2.23 -5.87
N LEU A 109 -7.49 -3.39 -6.05
CA LEU A 109 -6.69 -4.04 -4.99
C LEU A 109 -5.46 -3.21 -4.61
N LEU A 110 -4.74 -2.69 -5.60
CA LEU A 110 -3.60 -1.80 -5.35
C LEU A 110 -4.03 -0.49 -4.67
N ALA A 111 -5.17 0.08 -5.08
CA ALA A 111 -5.72 1.27 -4.45
C ALA A 111 -6.07 1.01 -2.97
N TYR A 112 -6.76 -0.09 -2.69
CA TYR A 112 -7.14 -0.47 -1.34
C TYR A 112 -5.92 -0.78 -0.45
N PHE A 113 -4.90 -1.44 -1.01
CA PHE A 113 -3.61 -1.63 -0.34
C PHE A 113 -2.99 -0.29 0.09
N LEU A 114 -2.97 0.71 -0.79
CA LEU A 114 -2.42 2.04 -0.49
C LEU A 114 -3.18 2.74 0.64
N GLU A 115 -4.50 2.63 0.68
CA GLU A 115 -5.31 3.17 1.79
C GLU A 115 -5.02 2.45 3.11
N CYS A 116 -4.91 1.11 3.09
CA CYS A 116 -4.58 0.33 4.28
C CYS A 116 -3.18 0.66 4.81
N TYR A 117 -2.21 0.78 3.90
CA TYR A 117 -0.86 1.21 4.23
C TYR A 117 -0.83 2.61 4.84
N ASP A 118 -1.60 3.55 4.28
CA ASP A 118 -1.69 4.92 4.79
C ASP A 118 -2.30 4.98 6.20
N ARG A 119 -3.36 4.22 6.44
CA ARG A 119 -3.97 4.06 7.78
C ARG A 119 -3.00 3.44 8.78
N LEU A 120 -2.23 2.44 8.37
CA LEU A 120 -1.21 1.80 9.21
C LEU A 120 -0.11 2.80 9.61
N VAL A 121 0.39 3.60 8.67
CA VAL A 121 1.38 4.64 8.99
C VAL A 121 0.79 5.70 9.91
N ALA A 122 -0.47 6.10 9.69
CA ALA A 122 -1.16 7.07 10.52
C ALA A 122 -1.34 6.57 11.97
N ILE A 123 -1.76 5.31 12.16
CA ILE A 123 -1.96 4.75 13.51
C ILE A 123 -0.62 4.59 14.25
N LEU A 124 0.45 4.21 13.56
CA LEU A 124 1.80 4.14 14.15
C LEU A 124 2.29 5.50 14.65
N LYS A 125 2.06 6.56 13.87
CA LYS A 125 2.38 7.93 14.29
C LYS A 125 1.56 8.37 15.49
N LEU A 126 0.28 8.00 15.53
CA LEU A 126 -0.56 8.31 16.68
C LEU A 126 -0.11 7.55 17.94
N LEU A 127 0.25 6.27 17.82
CA LEU A 127 0.87 5.50 18.91
C LEU A 127 2.14 6.17 19.44
N HIS A 128 2.98 6.72 18.55
CA HIS A 128 4.16 7.47 18.95
C HIS A 128 3.80 8.72 19.76
N LEU A 129 2.84 9.52 19.29
CA LEU A 129 2.35 10.70 20.01
C LEU A 129 1.70 10.33 21.36
N ALA A 130 1.07 9.16 21.45
CA ALA A 130 0.46 8.63 22.65
C ALA A 130 1.46 7.99 23.64
N GLY A 131 2.77 8.05 23.36
CA GLY A 131 3.80 7.47 24.22
C GLY A 131 3.73 5.94 24.32
N CYS A 132 3.33 5.26 23.24
CA CYS A 132 3.24 3.79 23.20
C CYS A 132 4.53 3.10 22.77
N PHE A 133 5.59 3.87 22.50
CA PHE A 133 6.93 3.34 22.18
C PHE A 133 7.90 3.69 23.30
N ASN A 134 8.83 2.77 23.58
CA ASN A 134 9.86 2.98 24.62
C ASN A 134 10.87 4.06 24.22
N SER A 135 11.10 4.24 22.92
CA SER A 135 11.99 5.27 22.38
C SER A 135 11.60 5.70 20.97
N GLU A 136 12.12 6.85 20.53
CA GLU A 136 12.01 7.29 19.14
C GLU A 136 12.66 6.29 18.16
N LYS A 137 13.73 5.61 18.61
CA LYS A 137 14.43 4.61 17.80
C LYS A 137 13.52 3.40 17.53
N ASP A 138 12.76 2.95 18.51
CA ASP A 138 11.84 1.81 18.36
C ASP A 138 10.68 2.14 17.41
N PHE A 139 10.15 3.36 17.52
CA PHE A 139 9.16 3.88 16.56
C PHE A 139 9.73 3.89 15.14
N LYS A 140 10.90 4.49 14.92
CA LYS A 140 11.55 4.55 13.60
C LYS A 140 11.85 3.17 13.04
N HIS A 141 12.30 2.24 13.89
CA HIS A 141 12.55 0.86 13.48
C HIS A 141 11.27 0.17 13.01
N THR A 142 10.20 0.27 13.80
CA THR A 142 8.89 -0.31 13.50
C THR A 142 8.31 0.27 12.20
N LEU A 143 8.31 1.59 12.06
CA LEU A 143 7.84 2.27 10.85
C LEU A 143 8.63 1.83 9.60
N ASN A 144 9.96 1.74 9.73
CA ASN A 144 10.81 1.30 8.63
C ASN A 144 10.56 -0.15 8.20
N ASN A 145 10.16 -1.03 9.12
CA ASN A 145 9.83 -2.41 8.77
C ASN A 145 8.62 -2.47 7.83
N TYR A 146 7.53 -1.75 8.14
CA TYR A 146 6.38 -1.69 7.23
C TYR A 146 6.69 -0.98 5.92
N HIS A 147 7.50 0.09 5.94
CA HIS A 147 7.98 0.73 4.71
C HIS A 147 8.77 -0.24 3.83
N LYS A 148 9.61 -1.10 4.42
CA LYS A 148 10.36 -2.13 3.69
C LYS A 148 9.43 -3.16 3.08
N MET A 149 8.41 -3.63 3.81
CA MET A 149 7.42 -4.58 3.30
C MET A 149 6.66 -4.02 2.09
N ALA A 150 6.15 -2.78 2.20
CA ALA A 150 5.48 -2.11 1.09
C ALA A 150 6.41 -1.91 -0.12
N ASN A 151 7.66 -1.48 0.13
CA ASN A 151 8.66 -1.35 -0.93
C ASN A 151 9.01 -2.69 -1.60
N HIS A 152 9.07 -3.77 -0.84
CA HIS A 152 9.32 -5.10 -1.37
C HIS A 152 8.19 -5.51 -2.32
N LEU A 153 6.92 -5.31 -1.92
CA LEU A 153 5.77 -5.52 -2.80
C LEU A 153 5.86 -4.67 -4.07
N PHE A 154 6.14 -3.36 -3.95
CA PHE A 154 6.28 -2.50 -5.13
C PHE A 154 7.40 -2.96 -6.08
N CYS A 155 8.55 -3.38 -5.53
CA CYS A 155 9.65 -3.92 -6.33
C CYS A 155 9.25 -5.23 -7.02
N PHE A 156 8.55 -6.14 -6.32
CA PHE A 156 8.02 -7.37 -6.90
C PHE A 156 7.08 -7.06 -8.07
N LEU A 157 6.09 -6.18 -7.84
CA LEU A 157 5.14 -5.75 -8.86
C LEU A 157 5.80 -5.04 -10.05
N LEU A 158 6.99 -4.43 -9.89
CA LEU A 158 7.72 -3.73 -10.95
C LEU A 158 8.78 -4.55 -11.68
N PHE A 159 9.43 -5.51 -11.01
CA PHE A 159 10.66 -6.13 -11.53
C PHE A 159 10.60 -7.65 -11.68
N THR A 160 9.62 -8.37 -11.11
CA THR A 160 9.53 -9.85 -11.27
C THR A 160 9.28 -10.26 -12.72
N PRO A 161 10.24 -10.84 -13.44
CA PRO A 161 10.10 -11.10 -14.87
C PRO A 161 8.93 -12.06 -15.13
N ALA A 162 8.12 -11.77 -16.16
CA ALA A 162 7.39 -12.82 -16.84
C ALA A 162 8.46 -13.56 -17.64
N ILE A 163 8.86 -14.75 -17.20
CA ILE A 163 9.96 -15.50 -17.81
C ILE A 163 9.62 -15.72 -19.27
N SER A 164 10.22 -14.96 -20.18
CA SER A 164 10.17 -15.25 -21.62
C SER A 164 11.10 -16.44 -21.89
N GLN A 165 10.52 -17.60 -22.19
CA GLN A 165 11.21 -18.62 -22.99
C GLN A 165 10.84 -18.41 -24.46
#